data_AF-A0A915AK79-F1
#
_entry.id   AF-A0A915AK79-F1
#
_cell.length_a   1.000
_cell.length_b   1.000
_cell.length_c   1.000
_cell.angle_alpha   90.00
_cell.angle_beta   90.00
_cell.angle_gamma   90.00
#
_symmetry.space_group_name_H-M   'P 1'
#
loop_
_entity.id
_entity.type
_entity.pdbx_description
1 polymer ?
#
loop_
_entity_poly.entity_id
_entity_poly.type
_entity_poly.pdbx_seq_one_letter_code
_entity_poly.pdbx_strand_id
1 'polypeptide(L)'
;MAKPCFKMVRYRLSRTKRLLAKPYDNENIKEIGAIAALKEVASSPDEVAAKFASEALTVIGEEVPYKLTQQVPCWTIADVQYWVKKIGFESYADAFARHMVDGDLLLLLTEKELEQDLQMTSALHRKRFIRELESLKVKRVLSYDVNK
;
A
#
# COMPACT_ATOMS: atom_id res chain seq x y z
N MET A 1 -51.83 -10.25 -50.16
CA MET A 1 -50.47 -10.55 -49.65
C MET A 1 -50.26 -9.73 -48.39
N ALA A 2 -50.31 -10.38 -47.21
CA ALA A 2 -50.28 -9.72 -45.90
C ALA A 2 -48.84 -9.57 -45.38
N LYS A 3 -48.50 -8.39 -44.86
CA LYS A 3 -47.21 -8.11 -44.20
C LYS A 3 -47.23 -8.65 -42.76
N PRO A 4 -46.16 -9.28 -42.24
CA PRO A 4 -46.13 -9.75 -40.86
C PRO A 4 -46.02 -8.57 -39.89
N CYS A 5 -46.94 -8.50 -38.93
CA CYS A 5 -46.90 -7.54 -37.82
C CYS A 5 -46.05 -8.13 -36.69
N PHE A 6 -44.80 -7.67 -36.56
CA PHE A 6 -43.97 -7.98 -35.39
C PHE A 6 -44.49 -7.19 -34.18
N LYS A 7 -45.27 -7.83 -33.30
CA LYS A 7 -45.58 -7.29 -31.98
C LYS A 7 -44.27 -7.25 -31.17
N MET A 8 -43.76 -6.05 -30.89
CA MET A 8 -42.74 -5.86 -29.86
C MET A 8 -43.32 -6.32 -28.52
N VAL A 9 -42.83 -7.44 -28.01
CA VAL A 9 -43.05 -7.85 -26.62
C VAL A 9 -42.32 -6.84 -25.74
N ARG A 10 -43.07 -5.93 -25.11
CA ARG A 10 -42.53 -5.12 -24.02
C ARG A 10 -42.22 -6.05 -22.86
N TYR A 11 -40.96 -6.45 -22.72
CA TYR A 11 -40.48 -7.08 -21.51
C TYR A 11 -40.68 -6.10 -20.36
N ARG A 12 -41.68 -6.36 -19.52
CA ARG A 12 -41.84 -5.68 -18.24
C ARG A 12 -40.65 -6.11 -17.38
N LEU A 13 -39.63 -5.26 -17.31
CA LEU A 13 -38.49 -5.47 -16.40
C LEU A 13 -39.06 -5.75 -15.00
N SER A 14 -38.77 -6.94 -14.48
CA SER A 14 -39.19 -7.40 -13.17
C SER A 14 -38.84 -6.36 -12.10
N ARG A 15 -39.70 -6.17 -11.09
CA ARG A 15 -39.44 -5.27 -9.93
C ARG A 15 -38.04 -5.50 -9.31
N THR A 16 -37.51 -6.71 -9.43
CA THR A 16 -36.18 -7.12 -8.99
C THR A 16 -35.03 -6.43 -9.71
N LYS A 17 -35.18 -6.03 -10.99
CA LYS A 17 -34.12 -5.26 -11.69
C LYS A 17 -34.02 -3.81 -11.20
N ARG A 18 -35.05 -3.29 -10.53
CA ARG A 18 -35.03 -1.93 -9.96
C ARG A 18 -34.30 -1.87 -8.60
N LEU A 19 -34.01 -3.02 -7.99
CA LEU A 19 -33.24 -3.13 -6.75
C LEU A 19 -31.73 -3.25 -7.00
N LEU A 20 -31.29 -3.42 -8.25
CA LEU A 20 -29.87 -3.60 -8.63
C LEU A 20 -29.19 -2.31 -9.12
N ALA A 21 -29.80 -1.14 -8.88
CA ALA A 21 -29.26 0.14 -9.35
C ALA A 21 -29.44 1.27 -8.33
N LYS A 22 -29.43 0.96 -7.03
CA LYS A 22 -29.02 1.98 -6.07
C LYS A 22 -27.50 1.86 -5.96
N PRO A 23 -26.72 2.83 -6.49
CA PRO A 23 -25.31 2.90 -6.13
C PRO A 23 -25.26 2.89 -4.60
N TYR A 24 -24.43 2.02 -4.05
CA TYR A 24 -24.23 1.90 -2.61
C TYR A 24 -23.96 3.32 -2.08
N ASP A 25 -24.81 3.81 -1.16
CA ASP A 25 -24.73 5.18 -0.69
C ASP A 25 -23.51 5.29 0.23
N ASN A 26 -22.39 5.74 -0.34
CA ASN A 26 -21.11 5.83 0.36
C ASN A 26 -21.13 6.85 1.51
N GLU A 27 -22.18 7.67 1.63
CA GLU A 27 -22.40 8.58 2.76
C GLU A 27 -22.51 7.82 4.09
N ASN A 28 -23.22 6.69 4.13
CA ASN A 28 -23.38 5.90 5.34
C ASN A 28 -22.05 5.28 5.82
N ILE A 29 -21.15 4.94 4.88
CA ILE A 29 -19.82 4.39 5.21
C ILE A 29 -18.93 5.47 5.84
N LYS A 30 -19.06 6.72 5.37
CA LYS A 30 -18.35 7.88 5.92
C LYS A 30 -18.82 8.20 7.33
N GLU A 31 -20.13 8.18 7.56
CA GLU A 31 -20.75 8.52 8.84
C GLU A 31 -20.37 7.55 9.98
N ILE A 32 -20.21 6.26 9.68
CA ILE A 32 -19.85 5.23 10.69
C ILE A 32 -18.33 5.21 10.98
N GLY A 33 -17.52 6.01 10.28
CA GLY A 33 -16.06 6.03 10.43
C GLY A 33 -15.35 4.80 9.84
N ALA A 34 -16.05 4.01 9.03
CA ALA A 34 -15.52 2.76 8.47
C ALA A 34 -14.32 2.99 7.53
N ILE A 35 -14.27 4.13 6.84
CA ILE A 35 -13.15 4.46 5.92
C ILE A 35 -11.83 4.59 6.68
N ALA A 36 -11.83 5.26 7.83
CA ALA A 36 -10.61 5.42 8.63
C ALA A 36 -10.11 4.06 9.12
N ALA A 37 -11.01 3.22 9.63
CA ALA A 37 -10.67 1.85 10.04
C ALA A 37 -10.13 1.02 8.86
N LEU A 38 -10.72 1.14 7.68
CA LEU A 38 -10.22 0.46 6.48
C LEU A 38 -8.83 0.94 6.07
N LYS A 39 -8.55 2.25 6.14
CA LYS A 39 -7.21 2.79 5.83
C LYS A 39 -6.16 2.31 6.84
N GLU A 40 -6.51 2.21 8.11
CA GLU A 40 -5.64 1.62 9.14
C GLU A 40 -5.37 0.12 8.87
N VAL A 41 -6.41 -0.66 8.61
CA VAL A 41 -6.27 -2.11 8.31
C VAL A 41 -5.51 -2.33 6.99
N ALA A 42 -5.75 -1.52 5.96
CA ALA A 42 -5.00 -1.57 4.70
C ALA A 42 -3.50 -1.31 4.90
N SER A 43 -3.14 -0.55 5.94
CA SER A 43 -1.74 -0.26 6.30
C SER A 43 -1.13 -1.29 7.27
N SER A 44 -1.93 -2.26 7.75
CA SER A 44 -1.51 -3.23 8.76
C SER A 44 -0.54 -4.28 8.20
N PRO A 45 0.29 -4.92 9.05
CA PRO A 45 1.20 -5.98 8.62
C PRO A 45 0.47 -7.26 8.19
N ASP A 46 -0.79 -7.46 8.59
CA ASP A 46 -1.60 -8.60 8.16
C ASP A 46 -1.89 -8.50 6.66
N GLU A 47 -1.24 -9.33 5.85
CA GLU A 47 -1.36 -9.31 4.39
C GLU A 47 -2.79 -9.61 3.93
N VAL A 48 -3.49 -10.51 4.61
CA VAL A 48 -4.84 -10.92 4.25
C VAL A 48 -5.83 -9.80 4.58
N ALA A 49 -5.78 -9.29 5.81
CA ALA A 49 -6.66 -8.20 6.22
C ALA A 49 -6.41 -6.93 5.40
N ALA A 50 -5.15 -6.58 5.18
CA ALA A 50 -4.79 -5.40 4.39
C ALA A 50 -5.22 -5.51 2.92
N LYS A 51 -5.12 -6.70 2.32
CA LYS A 51 -5.59 -6.95 0.96
C LYS A 51 -7.09 -6.67 0.84
N PHE A 52 -7.89 -7.26 1.71
CA PHE A 52 -9.35 -7.04 1.69
C PHE A 52 -9.73 -5.60 2.01
N ALA A 53 -9.03 -4.94 2.93
CA ALA A 53 -9.27 -3.53 3.22
C ALA A 53 -8.93 -2.62 2.03
N SER A 54 -7.86 -2.92 1.30
CA SER A 54 -7.47 -2.21 0.07
C SER A 54 -8.48 -2.41 -1.05
N GLU A 55 -8.97 -3.64 -1.23
CA GLU A 55 -10.03 -3.97 -2.19
C GLU A 55 -11.33 -3.22 -1.83
N ALA A 56 -11.71 -3.18 -0.56
CA ALA A 56 -12.89 -2.46 -0.10
C ALA A 56 -12.78 -0.94 -0.37
N LEU A 57 -11.64 -0.32 -0.05
CA LEU A 57 -11.40 1.10 -0.34
C LEU A 57 -11.49 1.40 -1.84
N THR A 58 -10.96 0.50 -2.69
CA THR A 58 -11.06 0.62 -4.15
C THR A 58 -12.51 0.58 -4.63
N VAL A 59 -13.32 -0.33 -4.09
CA VAL A 59 -14.76 -0.43 -4.42
C VAL A 59 -15.52 0.82 -3.98
N ILE A 60 -15.14 1.43 -2.86
CA ILE A 60 -15.74 2.67 -2.34
C ILE A 60 -15.27 3.91 -3.13
N GLY A 61 -14.21 3.78 -3.95
CA GLY A 61 -13.61 4.89 -4.70
C GLY A 61 -12.71 5.78 -3.85
N GLU A 62 -12.19 5.26 -2.74
CA GLU A 62 -11.27 5.95 -1.85
C GLU A 62 -9.82 5.58 -2.18
N GLU A 63 -8.90 6.51 -1.92
CA GLU A 63 -7.47 6.26 -2.08
C GLU A 63 -7.00 5.17 -1.12
N VAL A 64 -6.33 4.16 -1.70
CA VAL A 64 -5.72 3.06 -0.94
C VAL A 64 -4.37 3.53 -0.40
N PRO A 65 -4.11 3.38 0.92
CA PRO A 65 -2.82 3.69 1.50
C PRO A 65 -1.69 2.89 0.83
N TYR A 66 -0.56 3.55 0.55
CA TYR A 66 0.60 2.87 -0.01
C TYR A 66 1.21 1.90 1.01
N LYS A 67 1.20 0.61 0.68
CA LYS A 67 1.73 -0.47 1.51
C LYS A 67 3.00 -1.06 0.90
N LEU A 68 4.09 -1.00 1.68
CA LEU A 68 5.32 -1.71 1.37
C LEU A 68 5.17 -3.20 1.63
N THR A 69 5.69 -4.03 0.73
CA THR A 69 5.84 -5.48 0.95
C THR A 69 6.81 -5.76 2.11
N GLN A 70 6.65 -6.87 2.82
CA GLN A 70 7.65 -7.30 3.82
C GLN A 70 8.93 -7.87 3.18
N GLN A 71 8.87 -8.22 1.88
CA GLN A 71 10.03 -8.66 1.12
C GLN A 71 10.88 -7.46 0.70
N VAL A 72 11.68 -6.95 1.63
CA VAL A 72 12.59 -5.81 1.41
C VAL A 72 13.47 -5.99 0.16
N PRO A 73 14.05 -7.17 -0.13
CA PRO A 73 14.80 -7.38 -1.39
C PRO A 73 14.04 -7.00 -2.66
N CYS A 74 12.71 -7.12 -2.66
CA CYS A 74 11.88 -6.81 -3.83
C CYS A 74 11.48 -5.32 -3.91
N TRP A 75 11.96 -4.48 -2.98
CA TRP A 75 11.64 -3.06 -2.99
C TRP A 75 12.32 -2.35 -4.15
N THR A 76 11.53 -1.56 -4.86
CA THR A 76 12.03 -0.63 -5.87
C THR A 76 12.71 0.58 -5.22
N ILE A 77 13.38 1.40 -6.01
CA ILE A 77 13.95 2.68 -5.54
C ILE A 77 12.85 3.56 -4.92
N ALA A 78 11.64 3.59 -5.50
CA ALA A 78 10.52 4.37 -4.98
C ALA A 78 10.03 3.85 -3.61
N ASP A 79 10.02 2.53 -3.43
CA ASP A 79 9.71 1.88 -2.14
C ASP A 79 10.71 2.29 -1.06
N VAL A 80 12.00 2.27 -1.39
CA VAL A 80 13.07 2.72 -0.49
C VAL A 80 12.90 4.19 -0.13
N GLN A 81 12.64 5.07 -1.10
CA GLN A 81 12.38 6.48 -0.82
C GLN A 81 11.18 6.68 0.11
N TYR A 82 10.10 5.93 -0.13
CA TYR A 82 8.91 5.98 0.72
C TYR A 82 9.23 5.53 2.14
N TRP A 83 9.96 4.42 2.30
CA TRP A 83 10.39 3.95 3.62
C TRP A 83 11.27 4.96 4.35
N VAL A 84 12.27 5.54 3.67
CA VAL A 84 13.18 6.56 4.21
C VAL A 84 12.38 7.78 4.71
N LYS A 85 11.40 8.25 3.95
CA LYS A 85 10.49 9.33 4.39
C LYS A 85 9.67 8.89 5.61
N LYS A 86 9.11 7.68 5.59
CA LYS A 86 8.27 7.14 6.67
C LYS A 86 9.00 7.03 8.02
N ILE A 87 10.31 6.74 8.01
CA ILE A 87 11.12 6.68 9.24
C ILE A 87 11.67 8.04 9.68
N GLY A 88 11.29 9.14 9.01
CA GLY A 88 11.68 10.51 9.35
C GLY A 88 13.02 10.97 8.76
N PHE A 89 13.49 10.30 7.70
CA PHE A 89 14.76 10.61 7.02
C PHE A 89 14.52 11.20 5.62
N GLU A 90 13.40 11.89 5.43
CA GLU A 90 12.95 12.45 4.15
C GLU A 90 13.98 13.31 3.41
N SER A 91 14.83 14.06 4.13
CA SER A 91 15.89 14.88 3.53
C SER A 91 16.94 14.06 2.77
N TYR A 92 17.04 12.76 3.04
CA TYR A 92 17.96 11.84 2.35
C TYR A 92 17.28 11.08 1.20
N ALA A 93 15.95 11.11 1.07
CA ALA A 93 15.24 10.29 0.09
C ALA A 93 15.71 10.54 -1.35
N ASP A 94 16.04 11.78 -1.71
CA ASP A 94 16.57 12.09 -3.03
C ASP A 94 18.02 11.61 -3.22
N ALA A 95 18.81 11.51 -2.15
CA ALA A 95 20.13 10.88 -2.22
C ALA A 95 19.99 9.37 -2.48
N PHE A 96 19.10 8.67 -1.78
CA PHE A 96 18.82 7.26 -2.03
C PHE A 96 18.40 7.00 -3.49
N ALA A 97 17.53 7.83 -4.06
CA ALA A 97 17.15 7.69 -5.47
C ALA A 97 18.28 8.02 -6.45
N ARG A 98 19.06 9.08 -6.22
CA ARG A 98 20.19 9.44 -7.07
C ARG A 98 21.25 8.34 -7.12
N HIS A 99 21.48 7.67 -6.00
CA HIS A 99 22.40 6.54 -5.88
C HIS A 99 21.75 5.19 -6.25
N MET A 100 20.51 5.21 -6.78
CA MET A 100 19.76 4.03 -7.22
C MET A 100 19.67 2.93 -6.15
N VAL A 101 19.50 3.33 -4.89
CA VAL A 101 19.37 2.40 -3.77
C VAL A 101 18.00 1.73 -3.82
N ASP A 102 17.98 0.48 -4.25
CA ASP A 102 16.85 -0.44 -4.17
C ASP A 102 16.89 -1.26 -2.89
N GLY A 103 15.93 -2.18 -2.74
CA GLY A 103 15.78 -3.01 -1.55
C GLY A 103 16.99 -3.88 -1.21
N ASP A 104 17.62 -4.47 -2.23
CA ASP A 104 18.81 -5.29 -2.05
C ASP A 104 20.00 -4.43 -1.60
N LEU A 105 20.24 -3.29 -2.27
CA LEU A 105 21.33 -2.41 -1.89
C LEU A 105 21.10 -1.77 -0.51
N LEU A 106 19.87 -1.40 -0.17
CA LEU A 106 19.49 -0.87 1.15
C LEU A 106 19.94 -1.81 2.29
N LEU A 107 19.79 -3.12 2.10
CA LEU A 107 20.15 -4.12 3.11
C LEU A 107 21.67 -4.31 3.25
N LEU A 108 22.43 -3.94 2.23
CA LEU A 108 23.90 -4.07 2.17
C LEU A 108 24.63 -2.78 2.56
N LEU A 109 23.92 -1.66 2.69
CA LEU A 109 24.52 -0.37 3.03
C LEU A 109 25.35 -0.44 4.32
N THR A 110 26.57 0.07 4.19
CA THR A 110 27.52 0.23 5.28
C THR A 110 27.45 1.63 5.88
N GLU A 111 27.91 1.80 7.12
CA GLU A 111 27.96 3.12 7.75
C GLU A 111 28.81 4.12 6.93
N LYS A 112 29.85 3.62 6.24
CA LYS A 112 30.72 4.44 5.41
C LYS A 112 29.99 4.98 4.17
N GLU A 113 29.17 4.16 3.50
CA GLU A 113 28.37 4.60 2.34
C GLU A 113 27.27 5.58 2.76
N LEU A 114 26.67 5.39 3.95
CA LEU A 114 25.73 6.37 4.52
C LEU A 114 26.39 7.74 4.70
N GLU A 115 27.65 7.76 5.15
CA GLU A 115 28.41 9.00 5.36
C GLU A 115 28.86 9.63 4.05
N GLN A 116 29.50 8.85 3.16
CA GLN A 116 30.21 9.36 1.99
C GLN A 116 29.30 9.59 0.80
N ASP A 117 28.37 8.68 0.53
CA ASP A 117 27.51 8.74 -0.66
C ASP A 117 26.20 9.45 -0.32
N LEU A 118 25.58 9.07 0.79
CA LEU A 118 24.27 9.61 1.19
C LEU A 118 24.36 10.87 2.06
N GLN A 119 25.58 11.37 2.32
CA GLN A 119 25.86 12.63 3.02
C GLN A 119 25.30 12.69 4.46
N MET A 120 25.15 11.54 5.12
CA MET A 120 24.71 11.46 6.51
C MET A 120 25.91 11.65 7.45
N THR A 121 26.43 12.86 7.52
CA THR A 121 27.71 13.17 8.21
C THR A 121 27.66 13.05 9.74
N SER A 122 26.48 13.24 10.34
CA SER A 122 26.32 13.09 11.79
C SER A 122 26.27 11.62 12.19
N ALA A 123 27.26 11.18 12.98
CA ALA A 123 27.34 9.79 13.47
C ALA A 123 26.11 9.38 14.31
N LEU A 124 25.54 10.30 15.09
CA LEU A 124 24.32 10.01 15.85
C LEU A 124 23.11 9.82 14.93
N HIS A 125 23.05 10.60 13.84
CA HIS A 125 21.98 10.49 12.84
C HIS A 125 22.08 9.15 12.09
N ARG A 126 23.31 8.74 11.69
CA ARG A 126 23.57 7.41 11.12
C ARG A 126 23.19 6.28 12.07
N LYS A 127 23.56 6.37 13.35
CA LYS A 127 23.16 5.36 14.35
C LYS A 127 21.65 5.21 14.45
N ARG A 128 20.90 6.31 14.38
CA ARG A 128 19.43 6.27 14.35
C ARG A 128 18.92 5.57 13.08
N PHE A 129 19.47 5.91 11.92
CA PHE A 129 19.09 5.27 10.66
C PHE A 129 19.35 3.75 10.68
N ILE A 130 20.55 3.35 11.10
CA ILE A 130 20.94 1.94 11.20
C ILE A 130 20.01 1.19 12.14
N ARG A 131 19.59 1.78 13.26
CA ARG A 131 18.60 1.16 14.15
C ARG A 131 17.27 0.88 13.45
N GLU A 132 16.76 1.82 12.65
CA GLU A 132 15.53 1.61 11.87
C GLU A 132 15.73 0.52 10.79
N LEU A 133 16.91 0.49 10.16
CA LEU A 133 17.28 -0.53 9.18
C LEU A 133 17.36 -1.93 9.82
N GLU A 134 17.92 -2.05 11.03
CA GLU A 134 17.94 -3.31 11.78
C GLU A 134 16.54 -3.75 12.21
N SER A 135 15.67 -2.81 12.62
CA SER A 135 14.26 -3.13 12.87
C SER A 135 13.56 -3.68 11.63
N LEU A 136 13.86 -3.10 10.46
CA LEU A 136 13.35 -3.58 9.18
C LEU A 136 13.84 -5.01 8.86
N LYS A 137 15.11 -5.31 9.13
CA LYS A 137 15.70 -6.66 8.95
C LYS A 137 15.11 -7.69 9.91
N VAL A 138 14.81 -7.33 11.15
CA VAL A 138 14.23 -8.26 12.14
C VAL A 138 12.79 -8.60 11.77
N LYS A 139 12.00 -7.63 11.28
CA LYS A 139 10.64 -7.90 10.78
C LYS A 139 10.62 -8.96 9.68
N ARG A 140 11.67 -9.01 8.85
CA ARG A 140 11.87 -10.08 7.86
C ARG A 140 12.08 -11.45 8.50
N VAL A 141 12.81 -11.55 9.62
CA VAL A 141 13.11 -12.87 10.24
C VAL A 141 11.91 -13.44 10.98
N LEU A 142 11.13 -12.59 11.66
CA LEU A 142 9.94 -13.04 12.41
C LEU A 142 8.80 -13.58 11.52
N SER A 143 8.80 -13.28 10.21
CA SER A 143 7.86 -13.90 9.26
C SER A 143 8.26 -15.33 8.85
N TYR A 144 9.47 -15.82 9.17
CA TYR A 144 9.91 -17.18 8.84
C TYR A 144 9.73 -18.20 9.97
N ASP A 145 9.51 -17.78 11.22
CA ASP A 145 9.44 -18.69 12.38
C ASP A 145 8.03 -19.22 12.73
N VAL A 146 7.02 -19.03 11.87
CA VAL A 146 5.66 -19.57 12.11
C VAL A 146 5.47 -20.98 11.51
N ASN A 147 6.48 -21.59 10.89
CA ASN A 147 6.39 -22.94 10.32
C ASN A 147 7.57 -23.84 10.73
N LYS A 148 7.71 -24.13 12.02
CA LYS A 148 8.45 -25.32 12.47
C LYS A 148 7.74 -26.02 13.61
#